data_AF-A0A524BKM2-F1
#
_entry.id   AF-A0A524BKM2-F1
#
_cell.length_a   1.000
_cell.length_b   1.000
_cell.length_c   1.000
_cell.angle_alpha   90.00
_cell.angle_beta   90.00
_cell.angle_gamma   90.00
#
_symmetry.space_group_name_H-M   'P 1'
#
loop_
_entity.id
_entity.type
_entity.pdbx_description
1 polymer ?
#
loop_
_entity_poly.entity_id
_entity_poly.type
_entity_poly.pdbx_seq_one_letter_code
_entity_poly.pdbx_strand_id
1 'polypeptide(L)'
;MTTTLTRESLEGLAHRVYVAGIEATTPETLEVLAETAEAVGVSPVLVEVLVDPSEPVVARERAFALVACAVSGAVREQHTLAA
;
A
#
# COMPACT_ATOMS: atom_id res chain seq x y z
N MET A 1 16.21 5.77 -1.63
CA MET A 1 15.58 7.10 -1.51
C MET A 1 14.21 6.84 -0.94
N THR A 2 13.89 7.35 0.25
CA THR A 2 12.59 7.10 0.88
C THR A 2 11.53 7.93 0.16
N THR A 3 10.81 7.31 -0.78
CA THR A 3 9.70 7.94 -1.49
C THR A 3 8.54 8.14 -0.53
N THR A 4 8.36 9.35 -0.01
CA THR A 4 7.23 9.67 0.86
C THR A 4 5.93 9.60 0.06
N LEU A 5 5.13 8.55 0.28
CA LEU A 5 3.83 8.38 -0.33
C LEU A 5 2.85 9.41 0.27
N THR A 6 2.29 10.30 -0.58
CA THR A 6 1.30 11.29 -0.14
C THR A 6 -0.08 10.64 0.00
N ARG A 7 -0.95 11.27 0.80
CA ARG A 7 -2.35 10.83 0.96
C ARG A 7 -3.08 10.76 -0.38
N GLU A 8 -2.94 11.78 -1.22
CA GLU A 8 -3.58 11.86 -2.54
C GLU A 8 -3.10 10.71 -3.45
N SER A 9 -1.80 10.43 -3.46
CA SER A 9 -1.24 9.30 -4.22
C SER A 9 -1.78 7.95 -3.74
N LEU A 10 -1.96 7.77 -2.42
CA LEU A 10 -2.56 6.56 -1.86
C LEU A 10 -4.05 6.42 -2.23
N GLU A 11 -4.82 7.51 -2.16
CA GLU A 11 -6.23 7.54 -2.57
C GLU A 11 -6.39 7.22 -4.06
N GLY A 12 -5.53 7.80 -4.92
CA GLY A 12 -5.50 7.50 -6.35
C GLY A 12 -5.14 6.03 -6.63
N LEU A 13 -4.19 5.45 -5.90
CA LEU A 13 -3.85 4.04 -6.00
C LEU A 13 -5.01 3.14 -5.59
N ALA A 14 -5.64 3.42 -4.44
CA ALA A 14 -6.80 2.66 -3.97
C ALA A 14 -7.96 2.70 -4.97
N HIS A 15 -8.21 3.85 -5.60
CA HIS A 15 -9.22 3.97 -6.64
C HIS A 15 -8.89 3.11 -7.87
N ARG A 16 -7.63 3.11 -8.34
CA ARG A 16 -7.23 2.27 -9.48
C ARG A 16 -7.39 0.78 -9.19
N VAL A 17 -6.96 0.32 -8.01
CA VAL A 17 -7.15 -1.09 -7.60
C VAL A 17 -8.63 -1.44 -7.52
N TYR A 18 -9.47 -0.54 -7.00
CA TYR A 18 -10.93 -0.75 -6.96
C TYR A 18 -11.56 -0.87 -8.35
N VAL A 19 -11.12 -0.08 -9.32
CA VAL A 19 -11.71 -0.05 -10.67
C VAL A 19 -11.19 -1.19 -11.55
N ALA A 20 -9.87 -1.43 -11.52
CA ALA A 20 -9.19 -2.30 -12.49
C ALA A 20 -8.68 -3.62 -11.88
N GLY A 21 -8.79 -3.79 -10.56
CA GLY A 21 -8.20 -4.92 -9.85
C GLY A 21 -6.71 -4.75 -9.59
N ILE A 22 -6.19 -5.54 -8.65
CA ILE A 22 -4.78 -5.45 -8.25
C ILE A 22 -3.82 -5.96 -9.34
N GLU A 23 -4.27 -6.91 -10.17
CA GLU A 23 -3.46 -7.46 -11.27
C GLU A 23 -3.20 -6.44 -12.39
N ALA A 24 -4.05 -5.43 -12.53
CA ALA A 24 -3.87 -4.35 -13.49
C ALA A 24 -2.92 -3.24 -12.98
N THR A 25 -2.48 -3.31 -11.72
CA THR A 25 -1.54 -2.35 -11.12
C THR A 25 -0.11 -2.78 -11.41
N THR A 26 0.77 -1.81 -11.73
CA THR A 26 2.17 -2.14 -12.04
C THR A 26 2.91 -2.61 -10.78
N PRO A 27 3.83 -3.60 -10.91
CA PRO A 27 4.62 -4.08 -9.77
C PRO A 27 5.34 -2.97 -9.02
N GLU A 28 5.93 -2.01 -9.74
CA GLU A 28 6.68 -0.89 -9.14
C GLU A 28 5.79 -0.02 -8.25
N THR A 29 4.50 0.12 -8.60
CA THR A 29 3.55 0.87 -7.78
C THR A 29 3.22 0.14 -6.48
N LEU A 30 3.14 -1.19 -6.53
CA LEU A 30 2.91 -2.02 -5.34
C LEU A 30 4.17 -2.09 -4.46
N GLU A 31 5.36 -2.11 -5.06
CA GLU A 31 6.65 -2.04 -4.37
C GLU A 31 6.82 -0.73 -3.61
N VAL A 32 6.47 0.42 -4.19
CA VAL A 32 6.51 1.71 -3.48
C VAL A 32 5.56 1.73 -2.27
N LEU A 33 4.38 1.11 -2.40
CA LEU A 33 3.46 0.96 -1.28
C LEU A 33 4.03 0.02 -0.20
N ALA A 34 4.66 -1.09 -0.61
CA ALA A 34 5.33 -2.05 0.25
C ALA A 34 6.46 -1.40 1.06
N GLU A 35 7.36 -0.66 0.42
CA GLU A 35 8.45 0.07 1.09
C GLU A 35 7.90 1.05 2.15
N THR A 36 6.81 1.75 1.81
CA THR A 36 6.14 2.67 2.74
C THR A 36 5.51 1.91 3.91
N ALA A 37 4.91 0.76 3.65
CA ALA A 37 4.29 -0.10 4.65
C ALA A 37 5.31 -0.65 5.65
N GLU A 38 6.48 -1.09 5.17
CA GLU A 38 7.60 -1.52 6.01
C GLU A 38 8.09 -0.38 6.92
N ALA A 39 8.23 0.83 6.37
CA ALA A 39 8.68 2.00 7.12
C ALA A 39 7.73 2.38 8.27
N VAL A 40 6.43 2.07 8.17
CA VAL A 40 5.44 2.31 9.22
C VAL A 40 5.14 1.06 10.07
N GLY A 41 5.92 -0.01 9.90
CA GLY A 41 5.86 -1.20 10.75
C GLY A 41 4.73 -2.19 10.42
N VAL A 42 4.22 -2.19 9.19
CA VAL A 42 3.27 -3.22 8.74
C VAL A 42 3.93 -4.60 8.74
N SER A 43 3.14 -5.65 9.00
CA SER A 43 3.62 -7.03 9.02
C SER A 43 4.32 -7.41 7.70
N PRO A 44 5.57 -7.94 7.75
CA PRO A 44 6.29 -8.37 6.56
C PRO A 44 5.53 -9.38 5.70
N VAL A 45 4.76 -10.28 6.33
CA VAL A 45 3.95 -11.27 5.61
C VAL A 45 2.90 -10.61 4.71
N LEU A 46 2.29 -9.51 5.17
CA LEU A 46 1.32 -8.77 4.34
C LEU A 46 2.00 -8.08 3.16
N VAL A 47 3.23 -7.60 3.35
CA VAL A 47 4.03 -6.97 2.31
C VAL A 47 4.45 -7.99 1.26
N GLU A 48 4.95 -9.15 1.68
CA GLU A 48 5.31 -10.27 0.79
C GLU A 48 4.12 -10.72 -0.04
N VAL A 49 2.96 -10.95 0.58
CA VAL A 49 1.73 -11.34 -0.13
C VAL A 49 1.27 -10.26 -1.11
N LEU A 50 1.44 -8.98 -0.79
CA LEU A 50 1.00 -7.89 -1.67
C LEU A 50 1.76 -7.89 -3.01
N VAL A 51 3.08 -8.06 -2.95
CA VAL A 51 3.96 -7.90 -4.12
C VAL A 51 4.17 -9.20 -4.90
N ASP A 52 3.93 -10.36 -4.30
CA ASP A 52 4.10 -11.65 -4.98
C ASP A 52 2.98 -11.91 -6.01
N PRO A 53 3.27 -11.93 -7.32
CA PRO A 53 2.26 -12.20 -8.34
C PRO A 53 1.80 -13.66 -8.38
N SER A 54 2.50 -14.59 -7.72
CA SER A 54 2.12 -16.01 -7.63
C SER A 54 1.07 -16.28 -6.55
N GLU A 55 0.87 -15.35 -5.62
CA GLU A 55 -0.17 -15.44 -4.61
C GLU A 55 -1.58 -15.27 -5.21
N PRO A 56 -2.63 -15.91 -4.65
CA PRO A 56 -3.98 -15.76 -5.12
C PRO A 56 -4.43 -14.29 -5.14
N VAL A 57 -5.06 -13.85 -6.22
CA VAL A 57 -5.54 -12.46 -6.40
C VAL A 57 -6.31 -11.95 -5.18
N VAL A 58 -7.23 -12.76 -4.64
CA VAL A 58 -8.03 -12.41 -3.46
C VAL A 58 -7.16 -12.19 -2.21
N ALA A 59 -6.07 -12.94 -2.05
CA ALA A 59 -5.12 -12.73 -0.95
C ALA A 59 -4.37 -11.42 -1.12
N ARG A 60 -3.91 -11.13 -2.35
CA ARG A 60 -3.23 -9.88 -2.71
C ARG A 60 -4.12 -8.65 -2.51
N GLU A 61 -5.39 -8.71 -2.91
CA GLU A 61 -6.37 -7.63 -2.70
C GLU A 61 -6.64 -7.37 -1.21
N ARG A 62 -6.72 -8.43 -0.40
CA ARG A 62 -6.86 -8.31 1.06
C ARG A 62 -5.61 -7.72 1.70
N ALA A 63 -4.43 -8.17 1.28
CA ALA A 63 -3.16 -7.60 1.73
C ALA A 63 -3.09 -6.10 1.38
N PHE A 64 -3.48 -5.73 0.15
CA PHE A 64 -3.57 -4.34 -0.28
C PHE A 64 -4.48 -3.52 0.63
N ALA A 65 -5.71 -3.99 0.92
CA ALA A 65 -6.63 -3.25 1.77
C ALA A 65 -6.07 -3.01 3.19
N LEU A 66 -5.43 -4.02 3.79
CA LEU A 66 -4.81 -3.92 5.10
C LEU A 66 -3.62 -2.97 5.11
N VAL A 67 -2.73 -3.10 4.12
CA VAL A 67 -1.55 -2.24 3.94
C VAL A 67 -1.97 -0.79 3.71
N ALA A 68 -2.88 -0.54 2.78
CA ALA A 68 -3.37 0.80 2.47
C ALA A 68 -4.05 1.45 3.68
N CYS A 69 -4.80 0.69 4.48
CA CYS A 69 -5.41 1.20 5.71
C CYS A 69 -4.36 1.61 6.74
N ALA A 70 -3.33 0.77 6.96
CA ALA A 70 -2.25 1.05 7.91
C ALA A 70 -1.44 2.29 7.49
N VAL A 71 -1.02 2.35 6.23
CA VAL A 71 -0.30 3.51 5.67
C VAL A 71 -1.15 4.78 5.76
N SER A 72 -2.45 4.70 5.44
CA SER A 72 -3.38 5.83 5.57
C SER A 72 -3.49 6.34 7.01
N GLY A 73 -3.45 5.43 8.00
CA GLY A 73 -3.38 5.76 9.42
C GLY A 73 -2.10 6.53 9.78
N ALA A 74 -0.94 5.99 9.40
CA ALA A 74 0.36 6.60 9.67
C ALA A 74 0.51 8.00 9.04
N VAL A 75 0.04 8.19 7.79
CA VAL A 75 0.06 9.49 7.11
C VAL A 75 -0.79 10.54 7.85
N ARG A 76 -1.93 10.13 8.45
CA ARG A 76 -2.76 11.03 9.27
C ARG A 76 -2.04 11.43 10.57
N GLU A 77 -1.37 10.49 11.23
CA GLU A 77 -0.65 10.75 12.49
C GLU A 77 0.54 11.70 12.26
N GLN A 78 1.30 11.50 11.19
CA GLN A 78 2.41 12.38 10.81
C GLN A 78 1.95 13.82 10.56
N HIS A 79 0.80 14.01 9.91
CA HIS A 79 0.22 15.34 9.70
C HIS A 79 -0.32 15.97 11.00
N THR A 80 -0.69 15.15 12.00
CA THR A 80 -1.18 15.64 13.30
C THR A 80 -0.04 16.11 14.21
N LEU A 81 1.15 15.52 14.09
CA LEU A 81 2.33 15.89 14.90
C LEU A 81 3.11 17.10 14.34
N ALA A 82 2.85 17.51 13.10
CA ALA A 82 3.54 18.62 12.43
C ALA A 82 2.75 19.96 12.47
N ALA A 83 1.55 19.97 13.04
CA ALA A 83 0.67 21.14 13.16
C ALA A 83 0.61 21.66 14.60
#